data_AF-A0A8T2XZN0-F1
#
_entry.id   AF-A0A8T2XZN0-F1
#
_cell.length_a   1.000
_cell.length_b   1.000
_cell.length_c   1.000
_cell.angle_alpha   90.00
_cell.angle_beta   90.00
_cell.angle_gamma   90.00
#
_symmetry.space_group_name_H-M   'P 1'
#
loop_
_entity.id
_entity.type
_entity.pdbx_description
1 polymer ?
#
loop_
_entity_poly.entity_id
_entity_poly.type
_entity_poly.pdbx_seq_one_letter_code
_entity_poly.pdbx_strand_id
1 'polypeptide(L)'
;MLGDSMANLSNGNANAQQPDPRRTYQVVVAATKDMGIGKDGKQPWKLPSDVKFFKEVTLTTSDLGKKNAVIMGRKTWESIPLEHRPFPGRLNVVLTRSGSFDIATAENVVICGSMGSALELLAASPYFLSIEKVFVIGGGQILRESLNAPGCDAIHITEIETDFDCDTFIPAIDTSVFQPWCSSFPTMENDIRYCFTTYVRVRSSAIESHSQNNGVSSDGNSENSKFEVKKFSFLPKMVFERHEEYLYLRLVQDIITDGNLKDGRTGTGTLSKFGCQVTSTLGCLHFRLCFLKKYFGEVLLKSSCGSSVVQQMPSSVGLKDREEGDLGPFYGFQWRHFGARYTDMHADYTGQGFDQLLYVIDKIRNNPNDRGIVLSAWNPSDLKLMVLPPCHMFVQFYVANGELSCQMYQRSADMGLGVPFNIASYALLTHIIAHVCDLVPGDFIHMIGDAHVYHTHIRPLQEQLHKLPKPFPILKINSEKKDIDSFVAADFELIGYDPHQKIEMKMAV
;
A
#
# COMPACT_ATOMS: atom_id res chain seq x y z
N MET A 1 -49.70 38.37 45.59
CA MET A 1 -50.89 37.51 45.75
C MET A 1 -50.78 36.40 44.72
N LEU A 2 -50.92 35.14 45.18
CA LEU A 2 -51.56 33.98 44.53
C LEU A 2 -51.18 33.68 43.06
N GLY A 3 -50.66 32.51 42.66
CA GLY A 3 -50.96 31.15 43.13
C GLY A 3 -51.74 30.40 42.03
N ASP A 4 -51.23 29.19 41.68
CA ASP A 4 -51.81 28.07 40.91
C ASP A 4 -51.78 28.08 39.36
N SER A 5 -51.06 27.16 38.67
CA SER A 5 -51.23 25.68 38.50
C SER A 5 -52.30 25.36 37.43
N MET A 6 -52.22 24.43 36.47
CA MET A 6 -51.38 23.27 36.13
C MET A 6 -51.74 22.90 34.67
N ALA A 7 -50.80 22.36 33.88
CA ALA A 7 -51.15 21.40 32.82
C ALA A 7 -49.98 20.42 32.61
N ASN A 8 -50.17 19.21 33.12
CA ASN A 8 -49.29 18.05 32.95
C ASN A 8 -49.11 17.71 31.46
N LEU A 9 -47.87 17.51 31.04
CA LEU A 9 -47.55 16.72 29.84
C LEU A 9 -46.67 15.53 30.25
N SER A 10 -47.18 14.38 29.88
CA SER A 10 -46.84 13.02 30.26
C SER A 10 -45.44 12.55 29.83
N ASN A 11 -44.86 11.69 30.68
CA ASN A 11 -43.76 10.77 30.36
C ASN A 11 -43.97 10.05 29.01
N GLY A 12 -43.21 10.45 28.01
CA GLY A 12 -43.01 9.72 26.76
C GLY A 12 -41.59 9.19 26.72
N ASN A 13 -41.44 7.89 26.98
CA ASN A 13 -40.20 7.15 26.93
C ASN A 13 -39.71 7.07 25.47
N ALA A 14 -38.95 8.08 25.01
CA ALA A 14 -38.36 8.09 23.68
C ALA A 14 -36.94 7.52 23.74
N ASN A 15 -36.85 6.21 23.90
CA ASN A 15 -35.64 5.45 23.59
C ASN A 15 -35.54 5.31 22.05
N ALA A 16 -35.32 6.43 21.38
CA ALA A 16 -34.87 6.45 20.00
C ALA A 16 -33.36 6.63 20.05
N GLN A 17 -32.61 5.54 19.83
CA GLN A 17 -31.17 5.60 19.57
C GLN A 17 -30.94 6.49 18.34
N GLN A 18 -30.71 7.78 18.58
CA GLN A 18 -30.10 8.64 17.58
C GLN A 18 -28.69 8.10 17.31
N PRO A 19 -28.25 8.01 16.04
CA PRO A 19 -26.87 7.68 15.75
C PRO A 19 -26.00 8.78 16.36
N ASP A 20 -25.19 8.40 17.33
CA ASP A 20 -24.30 9.29 18.06
C ASP A 20 -23.42 10.05 17.05
N PRO A 21 -23.59 11.38 16.88
CA PRO A 21 -22.91 12.13 15.83
C PRO A 21 -21.47 12.44 16.28
N ARG A 22 -20.70 11.41 16.66
CA ARG A 22 -19.31 11.59 17.05
C ARG A 22 -18.47 11.81 15.81
N ARG A 23 -17.76 12.92 15.80
CA ARG A 23 -16.74 13.22 14.82
C ARG A 23 -15.65 12.14 14.84
N THR A 24 -15.20 11.70 13.68
CA THR A 24 -14.06 10.79 13.56
C THR A 24 -12.74 11.56 13.62
N TYR A 25 -11.63 10.84 13.77
CA TYR A 25 -10.30 11.43 13.90
C TYR A 25 -9.24 10.58 13.20
N GLN A 26 -8.05 11.14 13.08
CA GLN A 26 -6.86 10.48 12.56
C GLN A 26 -5.77 10.50 13.63
N VAL A 27 -4.85 9.54 13.62
CA VAL A 27 -3.70 9.52 14.54
C VAL A 27 -2.46 10.01 13.81
N VAL A 28 -1.63 10.80 14.48
CA VAL A 28 -0.28 11.14 14.01
C VAL A 28 0.71 10.78 15.10
N VAL A 29 1.67 9.91 14.79
CA VAL A 29 2.62 9.39 15.77
C VAL A 29 3.96 9.02 15.13
N ALA A 30 5.05 9.13 15.87
CA ALA A 30 6.32 8.52 15.52
C ALA A 30 6.58 7.37 16.51
N ALA A 31 6.95 6.19 16.01
CA ALA A 31 7.18 5.03 16.86
C ALA A 31 8.32 4.16 16.32
N THR A 32 9.01 3.47 17.23
CA THR A 32 9.97 2.42 16.88
C THR A 32 9.23 1.18 16.34
N LYS A 33 9.99 0.21 15.81
CA LYS A 33 9.47 -1.11 15.38
C LYS A 33 8.64 -1.82 16.46
N ASP A 34 9.01 -1.68 17.72
CA ASP A 34 8.30 -2.25 18.88
C ASP A 34 7.19 -1.34 19.42
N MET A 35 6.78 -0.34 18.64
CA MET A 35 5.75 0.65 19.00
C MET A 35 6.09 1.49 20.25
N GLY A 36 7.39 1.71 20.50
CA GLY A 36 7.88 2.64 21.51
C GLY A 36 7.80 4.08 21.01
N ILE A 37 7.31 5.01 21.85
CA ILE A 37 7.06 6.41 21.45
C ILE A 37 7.73 7.45 22.36
N GLY A 38 8.30 7.02 23.48
CA GLY A 38 8.72 7.93 24.55
C GLY A 38 9.59 7.28 25.60
N LYS A 39 10.45 8.10 26.20
CA LYS A 39 11.29 7.79 27.36
C LYS A 39 11.31 9.00 28.30
N ASP A 40 11.07 8.79 29.59
CA ASP A 40 11.09 9.82 30.64
C ASP A 40 10.23 11.06 30.28
N GLY A 41 9.10 10.83 29.60
CA GLY A 41 8.17 11.89 29.18
C GLY A 41 8.63 12.73 27.98
N LYS A 42 9.67 12.31 27.26
CA LYS A 42 10.21 12.97 26.05
C LYS A 42 10.29 11.99 24.88
N GLN A 43 10.39 12.54 23.66
CA GLN A 43 10.76 11.74 22.50
C GLN A 43 12.25 11.35 22.58
N PRO A 44 12.61 10.07 22.37
CA PRO A 44 14.00 9.61 22.45
C PRO A 44 14.89 10.11 21.29
N TRP A 45 14.30 10.56 20.19
CA TRP A 45 14.98 10.97 18.97
C TRP A 45 14.74 12.45 18.63
N LYS A 46 15.53 12.95 17.66
CA LYS A 46 15.38 14.28 17.07
C LYS A 46 15.35 14.17 15.54
N LEU A 47 14.16 14.30 14.98
CA LEU A 47 13.91 14.19 13.54
C LEU A 47 13.20 15.47 13.04
N PRO A 48 13.95 16.50 12.60
CA PRO A 48 13.35 17.71 12.02
C PRO A 48 12.38 17.43 10.86
N SER A 49 12.64 16.39 10.08
CA SER A 49 11.78 15.97 8.98
C SER A 49 10.46 15.37 9.46
N ASP A 50 10.46 14.62 10.57
CA ASP A 50 9.23 14.16 11.25
C ASP A 50 8.40 15.34 11.77
N VAL A 51 9.03 16.32 12.41
CA VAL A 51 8.34 17.53 12.88
C VAL A 51 7.72 18.30 11.70
N LYS A 52 8.41 18.35 10.56
CA LYS A 52 7.88 18.94 9.32
C LYS A 52 6.67 18.15 8.80
N PHE A 53 6.76 16.82 8.74
CA PHE A 53 5.66 15.94 8.35
C PHE A 53 4.44 16.11 9.26
N PHE A 54 4.64 16.07 10.58
CA PHE A 54 3.61 16.34 11.59
C PHE A 54 2.92 17.70 11.34
N LYS A 55 3.72 18.75 11.11
CA LYS A 55 3.19 20.08 10.84
C LYS A 55 2.36 20.10 9.55
N GLU A 56 2.88 19.54 8.46
CA GLU A 56 2.19 19.48 7.17
C GLU A 56 0.86 18.72 7.26
N VAL A 57 0.86 17.52 7.84
CA VAL A 57 -0.35 16.69 8.01
C VAL A 57 -1.40 17.39 8.86
N THR A 58 -1.00 17.96 9.99
CA THR A 58 -1.95 18.55 10.95
C THR A 58 -2.38 19.96 10.59
N LEU A 59 -1.62 20.72 9.80
CA LEU A 59 -1.92 22.11 9.46
C LEU A 59 -2.71 22.25 8.15
N THR A 60 -2.45 21.39 7.16
CA THR A 60 -3.06 21.54 5.83
C THR A 60 -4.56 21.24 5.84
N THR A 61 -5.34 22.20 5.38
CA THR A 61 -6.78 22.07 5.12
C THR A 61 -7.06 22.11 3.62
N SER A 62 -8.19 21.55 3.21
CA SER A 62 -8.70 21.69 1.84
C SER A 62 -9.49 22.98 1.67
N ASP A 63 -10.10 23.47 2.75
CA ASP A 63 -10.80 24.75 2.82
C ASP A 63 -9.95 25.79 3.58
N LEU A 64 -9.62 26.89 2.90
CA LEU A 64 -8.83 28.00 3.47
C LEU A 64 -9.55 28.73 4.62
N GLY A 65 -10.88 28.60 4.72
CA GLY A 65 -11.68 29.17 5.80
C GLY A 65 -11.72 28.31 7.07
N LYS A 66 -11.18 27.09 7.02
CA LYS A 66 -11.20 26.14 8.14
C LYS A 66 -9.81 25.93 8.75
N LYS A 67 -9.80 25.41 9.96
CA LYS A 67 -8.60 24.95 10.67
C LYS A 67 -8.72 23.45 10.99
N ASN A 68 -7.64 22.81 11.39
CA ASN A 68 -7.71 21.47 11.98
C ASN A 68 -7.63 21.53 13.51
N ALA A 69 -8.06 20.48 14.18
CA ALA A 69 -7.91 20.30 15.62
C ALA A 69 -6.88 19.22 15.94
N VAL A 70 -6.09 19.44 16.99
CA VAL A 70 -5.13 18.46 17.55
C VAL A 70 -5.53 18.15 18.99
N ILE A 71 -5.78 16.88 19.28
CA ILE A 71 -6.15 16.37 20.60
C ILE A 71 -4.92 15.73 21.23
N MET A 72 -4.59 16.14 22.44
CA MET A 72 -3.47 15.59 23.20
C MET A 72 -3.74 15.51 24.70
N GLY A 73 -3.01 14.64 25.40
CA GLY A 73 -3.07 14.54 26.85
C GLY A 73 -2.26 15.63 27.55
N ARG A 74 -2.60 15.92 28.81
CA ARG A 74 -1.89 16.91 29.65
C ARG A 74 -0.36 16.73 29.64
N LYS A 75 0.15 15.50 29.81
CA LYS A 75 1.59 15.22 29.81
C LYS A 75 2.25 15.53 28.46
N THR A 76 1.56 15.23 27.35
CA THR A 76 2.04 15.59 26.00
C THR A 76 2.07 17.09 25.83
N TRP A 77 1.01 17.79 26.24
CA TRP A 77 0.98 19.25 26.25
C TRP A 77 2.14 19.85 27.08
N GLU A 78 2.38 19.30 28.27
CA GLU A 78 3.47 19.70 29.18
C GLU A 78 4.87 19.45 28.59
N SER A 79 5.02 18.40 27.77
CA SER A 79 6.28 18.07 27.10
C SER A 79 6.65 19.00 25.93
N ILE A 80 5.67 19.70 25.36
CA ILE A 80 5.90 20.65 24.26
C ILE A 80 6.50 21.94 24.83
N PRO A 81 7.63 22.45 24.29
CA PRO A 81 8.24 23.70 24.75
C PRO A 81 7.27 24.89 24.67
N LEU A 82 7.43 25.85 25.58
CA LEU A 82 6.54 27.02 25.70
C LEU A 82 6.48 27.85 24.42
N GLU A 83 7.59 27.98 23.71
CA GLU A 83 7.71 28.70 22.44
C GLU A 83 7.02 27.97 21.27
N HIS A 84 6.68 26.69 21.43
CA HIS A 84 6.06 25.86 20.41
C HIS A 84 4.58 25.53 20.70
N ARG A 85 4.04 25.95 21.86
CA ARG A 85 2.63 25.78 22.24
C ARG A 85 1.94 27.14 22.51
N PRO A 86 0.66 27.32 22.12
CA PRO A 86 -0.16 26.40 21.34
C PRO A 86 0.37 26.22 19.91
N PHE A 87 0.01 25.11 19.27
CA PHE A 87 0.36 24.90 17.87
C PHE A 87 -0.38 25.91 16.99
N PRO A 88 0.32 26.80 16.26
CA PRO A 88 -0.32 27.86 15.49
C PRO A 88 -1.13 27.29 14.32
N GLY A 89 -2.19 28.00 13.93
CA GLY A 89 -3.09 27.62 12.83
C GLY A 89 -4.01 26.44 13.12
N ARG A 90 -3.97 25.88 14.34
CA ARG A 90 -4.73 24.69 14.77
C ARG A 90 -5.46 24.98 16.07
N LEU A 91 -6.59 24.31 16.27
CA LEU A 91 -7.27 24.25 17.57
C LEU A 91 -6.60 23.19 18.43
N ASN A 92 -6.10 23.57 19.60
CA ASN A 92 -5.41 22.66 20.52
C ASN A 92 -6.40 22.19 21.59
N VAL A 93 -6.68 20.89 21.64
CA VAL A 93 -7.59 20.30 22.62
C VAL A 93 -6.77 19.47 23.61
N VAL A 94 -6.75 19.90 24.87
CA VAL A 94 -5.98 19.27 25.93
C VAL A 94 -6.90 18.46 26.83
N LEU A 95 -6.63 17.16 26.92
CA LEU A 95 -7.37 16.24 27.78
C LEU A 95 -6.77 16.26 29.19
N THR A 96 -7.56 16.73 30.17
CA THR A 96 -7.20 16.74 31.59
C THR A 96 -8.42 16.63 32.48
N ARG A 97 -8.26 15.92 33.61
CA ARG A 97 -9.28 15.82 34.67
C ARG A 97 -9.04 16.83 35.81
N SER A 98 -7.87 17.48 35.82
CA SER A 98 -7.51 18.48 36.81
C SER A 98 -8.20 19.80 36.46
N GLY A 99 -9.14 20.25 37.30
CA GLY A 99 -9.88 21.51 37.12
C GLY A 99 -9.06 22.78 37.38
N SER A 100 -7.82 22.65 37.84
CA SER A 100 -6.90 23.76 38.17
C SER A 100 -5.82 23.96 37.10
N PHE A 101 -6.17 23.80 35.82
CA PHE A 101 -5.22 23.93 34.72
C PHE A 101 -5.38 25.30 34.04
N ASP A 102 -4.48 26.23 34.39
CA ASP A 102 -4.48 27.66 34.00
C ASP A 102 -4.16 27.91 32.50
N ILE A 103 -4.69 27.10 31.60
CA ILE A 103 -4.47 27.19 30.14
C ILE A 103 -5.69 27.76 29.41
N ALA A 104 -6.81 27.93 30.11
CA ALA A 104 -8.07 28.42 29.57
C ALA A 104 -8.03 29.86 28.99
N THR A 105 -6.90 30.57 29.08
CA THR A 105 -6.71 31.93 28.58
C THR A 105 -5.96 32.03 27.26
N ALA A 106 -5.37 30.94 26.77
CA ALA A 106 -4.64 30.94 25.49
C ALA A 106 -5.61 30.82 24.31
N GLU A 107 -5.51 31.75 23.35
CA GLU A 107 -6.32 31.71 22.13
C GLU A 107 -6.11 30.40 21.37
N ASN A 108 -7.19 29.77 20.89
CA ASN A 108 -7.19 28.47 20.20
C ASN A 108 -6.77 27.26 21.07
N VAL A 109 -6.97 27.33 22.40
CA VAL A 109 -6.83 26.17 23.30
C VAL A 109 -8.16 25.85 24.00
N VAL A 110 -8.52 24.58 24.04
CA VAL A 110 -9.71 24.08 24.76
C VAL A 110 -9.34 22.91 25.64
N ILE A 111 -9.99 22.81 26.80
CA ILE A 111 -9.80 21.74 27.76
C ILE A 111 -11.02 20.81 27.75
N CYS A 112 -10.78 19.50 27.70
CA CYS A 112 -11.84 18.49 27.80
C CYS A 112 -11.47 17.40 28.81
N GLY A 113 -12.46 16.78 29.44
CA GLY A 113 -12.23 15.74 30.46
C GLY A 113 -11.90 14.37 29.89
N SER A 114 -12.27 14.12 28.62
CA SER A 114 -12.11 12.84 27.94
C SER A 114 -12.11 12.99 26.40
N MET A 115 -11.68 11.93 25.71
CA MET A 115 -11.78 11.85 24.25
C MET A 115 -13.24 12.00 23.78
N GLY A 116 -14.20 11.36 24.45
CA GLY A 116 -15.62 11.46 24.12
C GLY A 116 -16.12 12.91 24.14
N SER A 117 -15.90 13.60 25.27
CA SER A 117 -16.28 15.01 25.40
C SER A 117 -15.59 15.94 24.38
N ALA A 118 -14.35 15.63 23.99
CA ALA A 118 -13.64 16.40 22.97
C ALA A 118 -14.27 16.21 21.58
N LEU A 119 -14.61 14.97 21.21
CA LEU A 119 -15.25 14.68 19.93
C LEU A 119 -16.67 15.24 19.85
N GLU A 120 -17.43 15.19 20.95
CA GLU A 120 -18.75 15.83 21.07
C GLU A 120 -18.65 17.35 20.89
N LEU A 121 -17.70 18.00 21.57
CA LEU A 121 -17.46 19.43 21.41
C LEU A 121 -17.10 19.78 19.96
N LEU A 122 -16.22 19.00 19.33
CA LEU A 122 -15.78 19.22 17.94
C LEU A 122 -16.85 18.88 16.91
N ALA A 123 -17.89 18.13 17.29
CA ALA A 123 -19.08 17.86 16.48
C ALA A 123 -20.16 18.95 16.63
N ALA A 124 -20.06 19.81 17.65
CA ALA A 124 -21.00 20.91 17.89
C ALA A 124 -20.53 22.24 17.27
N SER A 125 -21.48 23.16 17.06
CA SER A 125 -21.16 24.54 16.68
C SER A 125 -20.41 25.27 17.81
N PRO A 126 -19.42 26.13 17.49
CA PRO A 126 -19.00 26.57 16.15
C PRO A 126 -17.95 25.67 15.48
N TYR A 127 -17.44 24.63 16.18
CA TYR A 127 -16.33 23.81 15.70
C TYR A 127 -16.69 22.87 14.55
N PHE A 128 -17.95 22.45 14.45
CA PHE A 128 -18.46 21.69 13.32
C PHE A 128 -18.23 22.39 11.97
N LEU A 129 -18.40 23.72 11.94
CA LEU A 129 -18.26 24.53 10.72
C LEU A 129 -16.81 24.99 10.47
N SER A 130 -16.07 25.26 11.53
CA SER A 130 -14.73 25.88 11.47
C SER A 130 -13.57 24.89 11.49
N ILE A 131 -13.78 23.69 12.02
CA ILE A 131 -12.76 22.64 12.03
C ILE A 131 -13.00 21.70 10.85
N GLU A 132 -11.96 21.34 10.10
CA GLU A 132 -12.03 20.39 8.99
C GLU A 132 -11.71 18.97 9.44
N LYS A 133 -10.53 18.74 10.03
CA LYS A 133 -10.07 17.42 10.49
C LYS A 133 -9.63 17.45 11.96
N VAL A 134 -9.68 16.28 12.59
CA VAL A 134 -9.27 16.07 13.98
C VAL A 134 -8.12 15.07 14.01
N PHE A 135 -7.03 15.44 14.67
CA PHE A 135 -5.85 14.60 14.82
C PHE A 135 -5.58 14.30 16.29
N VAL A 136 -5.37 13.05 16.64
CA VAL A 136 -4.93 12.61 17.96
C VAL A 136 -3.42 12.40 17.91
N ILE A 137 -2.69 13.09 18.78
CA ILE A 137 -1.23 13.21 18.66
C ILE A 137 -0.46 12.69 19.89
N GLY A 138 -1.16 12.04 20.84
CA GLY A 138 -0.54 11.55 22.07
C GLY A 138 -1.33 11.92 23.34
N GLY A 139 -0.91 11.48 24.52
CA GLY A 139 0.24 10.61 24.80
C GLY A 139 -0.11 9.12 24.82
N GLY A 140 0.79 8.28 25.35
CA GLY A 140 0.67 6.82 25.28
C GLY A 140 -0.67 6.25 25.77
N GLN A 141 -1.26 6.80 26.84
CA GLN A 141 -2.58 6.36 27.30
C GLN A 141 -3.68 6.65 26.25
N ILE A 142 -3.70 7.86 25.70
CA ILE A 142 -4.71 8.27 24.72
C ILE A 142 -4.56 7.44 23.45
N LEU A 143 -3.32 7.27 22.97
CA LEU A 143 -3.04 6.48 21.77
C LEU A 143 -3.42 5.00 21.96
N ARG A 144 -3.23 4.43 23.15
CA ARG A 144 -3.67 3.06 23.47
C ARG A 144 -5.18 2.89 23.35
N GLU A 145 -5.94 3.92 23.74
CA GLU A 145 -7.39 3.93 23.65
C GLU A 145 -7.90 4.32 22.25
N SER A 146 -7.13 5.08 21.47
CA SER A 146 -7.60 5.69 20.22
C SER A 146 -7.10 5.03 18.94
N LEU A 147 -5.90 4.44 18.94
CA LEU A 147 -5.22 4.01 17.71
C LEU A 147 -6.03 2.98 16.90
N ASN A 148 -6.51 1.94 17.57
CA ASN A 148 -7.34 0.90 16.93
C ASN A 148 -8.84 1.10 17.12
N ALA A 149 -9.29 2.19 17.77
CA ALA A 149 -10.70 2.39 18.07
C ALA A 149 -11.55 2.76 16.84
N PRO A 150 -12.85 2.41 16.81
CA PRO A 150 -13.72 2.59 15.63
C PRO A 150 -13.80 4.03 15.08
N GLY A 151 -13.52 5.03 15.92
CA GLY A 151 -13.50 6.45 15.52
C GLY A 151 -12.23 6.90 14.77
N CYS A 152 -11.19 6.06 14.70
CA CYS A 152 -9.94 6.37 14.01
C CYS A 152 -10.01 5.98 12.54
N ASP A 153 -10.04 6.95 11.62
CA ASP A 153 -10.15 6.68 10.18
C ASP A 153 -8.78 6.47 9.49
N ALA A 154 -7.70 7.02 10.04
CA ALA A 154 -6.33 6.84 9.52
C ALA A 154 -5.27 6.97 10.61
N ILE A 155 -4.12 6.32 10.38
CA ILE A 155 -2.92 6.41 11.20
C ILE A 155 -1.78 6.88 10.30
N HIS A 156 -1.26 8.07 10.58
CA HIS A 156 -0.05 8.59 9.97
C HIS A 156 1.11 8.31 10.94
N ILE A 157 1.98 7.38 10.56
CA ILE A 157 3.06 6.92 11.40
C ILE A 157 4.41 7.22 10.75
N THR A 158 5.31 7.79 11.54
CA THR A 158 6.74 7.80 11.23
C THR A 158 7.32 6.54 11.85
N GLU A 159 7.63 5.55 11.01
CA GLU A 159 8.17 4.26 11.42
C GLU A 159 9.68 4.39 11.56
N ILE A 160 10.18 4.32 12.79
CA ILE A 160 11.59 4.45 13.13
C ILE A 160 12.18 3.05 13.24
N GLU A 161 13.15 2.78 12.38
CA GLU A 161 13.78 1.47 12.26
C GLU A 161 14.99 1.32 13.18
N THR A 162 15.48 2.44 13.73
CA THR A 162 16.54 2.44 14.74
C THR A 162 15.96 2.12 16.11
N ASP A 163 16.64 1.23 16.85
CA ASP A 163 16.22 0.84 18.20
C ASP A 163 16.49 1.97 19.21
N PHE A 164 15.50 2.25 20.06
CA PHE A 164 15.60 3.20 21.16
C PHE A 164 15.03 2.59 22.44
N ASP A 165 15.69 2.86 23.57
CA ASP A 165 15.13 2.56 24.90
C ASP A 165 13.89 3.43 25.14
N CYS A 166 12.74 2.79 25.29
CA CYS A 166 11.44 3.43 25.50
C CYS A 166 10.80 2.89 26.80
N ASP A 167 10.06 3.75 27.51
CA ASP A 167 9.21 3.36 28.64
C ASP A 167 7.71 3.50 28.32
N THR A 168 7.39 4.17 27.22
CA THR A 168 6.03 4.47 26.81
C THR A 168 5.77 3.82 25.45
N PHE A 169 4.81 2.90 25.44
CA PHE A 169 4.45 2.09 24.28
C PHE A 169 2.97 2.21 23.92
N ILE A 170 2.68 2.09 22.63
CA ILE A 170 1.33 2.05 22.04
C ILE A 170 1.06 0.65 21.46
N PRO A 171 -0.20 0.24 21.27
CA PRO A 171 -0.50 -1.06 20.66
C PRO A 171 -0.07 -1.09 19.19
N ALA A 172 0.22 -2.29 18.69
CA ALA A 172 0.42 -2.52 17.26
C ALA A 172 -0.81 -2.12 16.45
N ILE A 173 -0.59 -1.69 15.20
CA ILE A 173 -1.65 -1.36 14.25
C ILE A 173 -2.39 -2.64 13.89
N ASP A 174 -3.71 -2.65 14.07
CA ASP A 174 -4.55 -3.79 13.73
C ASP A 174 -4.75 -3.89 12.20
N THR A 175 -3.91 -4.72 11.56
CA THR A 175 -3.94 -4.98 10.11
C THR A 175 -5.22 -5.66 9.61
N SER A 176 -6.10 -6.13 10.50
CA SER A 176 -7.42 -6.66 10.10
C SER A 176 -8.40 -5.54 9.74
N VAL A 177 -8.21 -4.34 10.30
CA VAL A 177 -9.06 -3.17 10.08
C VAL A 177 -8.32 -1.99 9.43
N PHE A 178 -7.00 -2.01 9.40
CA PHE A 178 -6.17 -0.99 8.75
C PHE A 178 -5.37 -1.58 7.58
N GLN A 179 -5.34 -0.84 6.47
CA GLN A 179 -4.56 -1.19 5.28
C GLN A 179 -3.62 -0.04 4.88
N PRO A 180 -2.45 -0.34 4.30
CA PRO A 180 -1.53 0.68 3.85
C PRO A 180 -2.12 1.49 2.68
N TRP A 181 -1.95 2.81 2.74
CA TRP A 181 -2.35 3.77 1.70
C TRP A 181 -1.15 4.28 0.91
N CYS A 182 -0.10 4.67 1.61
CA CYS A 182 1.17 5.08 1.02
C CYS A 182 2.30 4.94 2.03
N SER A 183 3.51 4.72 1.53
CA SER A 183 4.75 4.80 2.29
C SER A 183 5.77 5.65 1.53
N SER A 184 6.62 6.36 2.25
CA SER A 184 7.82 6.95 1.66
C SER A 184 8.95 5.93 1.62
N PHE A 185 9.96 6.18 0.77
CA PHE A 185 11.25 5.50 0.89
C PHE A 185 11.85 5.74 2.28
N PRO A 186 12.54 4.74 2.86
CA PRO A 186 13.33 4.95 4.06
C PRO A 186 14.39 6.03 3.83
N THR A 187 14.52 6.95 4.78
CA THR A 187 15.50 8.03 4.75
C THR A 187 16.36 8.01 6.01
N MET A 188 17.59 8.54 5.89
CA MET A 188 18.51 8.71 7.00
C MET A 188 18.56 10.17 7.41
N GLU A 189 18.28 10.48 8.68
CA GLU A 189 18.46 11.81 9.27
C GLU A 189 19.07 11.64 10.66
N ASN A 190 20.21 12.29 10.93
CA ASN A 190 20.92 12.18 12.22
C ASN A 190 21.21 10.72 12.65
N ASP A 191 21.66 9.89 11.72
CA ASP A 191 21.92 8.45 11.91
C ASP A 191 20.69 7.60 12.31
N ILE A 192 19.49 8.15 12.12
CA ILE A 192 18.22 7.47 12.37
C ILE A 192 17.57 7.15 11.03
N ARG A 193 17.25 5.88 10.83
CA ARG A 193 16.51 5.40 9.65
C ARG A 193 15.02 5.40 9.95
N TYR A 194 14.23 6.00 9.07
CA TYR A 194 12.78 6.03 9.20
C TYR A 194 12.07 6.24 7.87
N CYS A 195 10.78 5.89 7.83
CA CYS A 195 9.88 6.19 6.72
C CYS A 195 8.53 6.75 7.23
N PHE A 196 7.78 7.39 6.33
CA PHE A 196 6.42 7.88 6.61
C PHE A 196 5.40 6.96 5.98
N THR A 197 4.61 6.28 6.80
CA THR A 197 3.56 5.37 6.35
C THR A 197 2.20 5.90 6.78
N THR A 198 1.21 5.80 5.89
CA THR A 198 -0.19 6.03 6.26
C THR A 198 -0.98 4.76 6.09
N TYR A 199 -1.69 4.38 7.15
CA TYR A 199 -2.70 3.33 7.14
C TYR A 199 -4.09 3.95 7.20
N VAL A 200 -5.04 3.37 6.49
CA VAL A 200 -6.45 3.79 6.51
C VAL A 200 -7.34 2.68 6.99
N ARG A 201 -8.36 3.04 7.77
CA ARG A 201 -9.35 2.09 8.26
C ARG A 201 -10.21 1.61 7.10
N VAL A 202 -10.34 0.30 6.98
CA VAL A 202 -11.24 -0.36 6.03
C VAL A 202 -12.35 -1.05 6.82
N ARG A 203 -13.59 -0.63 6.59
CA ARG A 203 -14.76 -1.13 7.33
C ARG A 203 -15.36 -2.31 6.59
N SER A 204 -15.12 -3.53 7.06
CA SER A 204 -15.84 -4.71 6.56
C SER A 204 -17.30 -4.63 7.02
N SER A 205 -18.25 -4.62 6.08
CA SER A 205 -19.69 -4.59 6.37
C SER A 205 -20.19 -5.76 7.23
N ALA A 206 -19.39 -6.82 7.40
CA ALA A 206 -19.78 -8.05 8.09
C ALA A 206 -19.45 -8.10 9.60
N ILE A 207 -18.56 -7.26 10.13
CA ILE A 207 -18.03 -7.44 11.50
C ILE A 207 -18.69 -6.51 12.54
N GLU A 208 -19.32 -5.41 12.13
CA GLU A 208 -20.03 -4.51 13.06
C GLU A 208 -21.51 -4.90 13.29
N SER A 209 -22.02 -5.95 12.64
CA SER A 209 -23.41 -6.42 12.81
C SER A 209 -23.64 -7.40 13.97
N HIS A 210 -22.60 -7.84 14.69
CA HIS A 210 -22.72 -8.85 15.75
C HIS A 210 -22.85 -8.32 17.18
N SER A 211 -23.32 -7.09 17.36
CA SER A 211 -23.79 -6.62 18.68
C SER A 211 -25.31 -6.47 18.81
N GLN A 212 -26.12 -6.86 17.81
CA GLN A 212 -27.58 -6.96 17.98
C GLN A 212 -28.18 -8.16 17.25
N ASN A 213 -29.02 -8.89 18.00
CA ASN A 213 -30.01 -9.91 17.61
C ASN A 213 -29.58 -11.38 17.53
N ASN A 214 -29.85 -12.07 18.65
CA ASN A 214 -30.31 -13.45 18.65
C ASN A 214 -31.66 -13.59 17.91
N GLY A 215 -31.78 -14.55 16.99
CA GLY A 215 -33.08 -15.11 16.59
C GLY A 215 -33.23 -15.59 15.15
N VAL A 216 -33.08 -16.92 14.96
CA VAL A 216 -33.75 -17.80 13.96
C VAL A 216 -33.30 -17.73 12.49
N SER A 217 -33.41 -18.91 11.85
CA SER A 217 -32.67 -19.55 10.75
C SER A 217 -33.18 -19.38 9.31
N SER A 218 -32.28 -19.71 8.35
CA SER A 218 -32.47 -20.18 6.94
C SER A 218 -32.96 -19.11 5.94
N ASP A 219 -32.38 -18.87 4.76
CA ASP A 219 -31.73 -19.72 3.75
C ASP A 219 -30.57 -19.00 3.02
N GLY A 220 -29.76 -19.79 2.31
CA GLY A 220 -28.53 -19.37 1.65
C GLY A 220 -28.69 -18.39 0.49
N ASN A 221 -27.86 -17.34 0.51
CA ASN A 221 -27.23 -16.77 -0.67
C ASN A 221 -25.96 -16.02 -0.21
N SER A 222 -24.82 -16.44 -0.73
CA SER A 222 -23.52 -15.79 -0.48
C SER A 222 -23.47 -14.44 -1.18
N GLU A 223 -24.08 -13.42 -0.59
CA GLU A 223 -23.98 -12.05 -1.05
C GLU A 223 -22.64 -11.44 -0.64
N ASN A 224 -21.85 -11.07 -1.65
CA ASN A 224 -20.63 -10.27 -1.54
C ASN A 224 -20.82 -9.09 -0.56
N SER A 225 -20.06 -9.11 0.53
CA SER A 225 -19.93 -8.01 1.48
C SER A 225 -19.40 -6.76 0.78
N LYS A 226 -20.31 -5.90 0.29
CA LYS A 226 -19.95 -4.61 -0.28
C LYS A 226 -19.40 -3.73 0.84
N PHE A 227 -18.15 -3.31 0.70
CA PHE A 227 -17.51 -2.30 1.54
C PHE A 227 -18.18 -0.93 1.26
N GLU A 228 -18.58 -0.22 2.30
CA GLU A 228 -19.12 1.12 2.16
C GLU A 228 -17.95 2.10 1.95
N VAL A 229 -17.65 2.41 0.69
CA VAL A 229 -16.59 3.35 0.31
C VAL A 229 -17.03 4.76 0.70
N LYS A 230 -16.71 5.18 1.93
CA LYS A 230 -16.51 6.62 2.16
C LYS A 230 -15.35 7.02 1.25
N LYS A 231 -15.59 7.94 0.30
CA LYS A 231 -14.51 8.58 -0.46
C LYS A 231 -13.43 8.94 0.57
N PHE A 232 -12.17 8.53 0.38
CA PHE A 232 -11.05 8.77 1.29
C PHE A 232 -10.70 10.28 1.45
N SER A 233 -11.67 11.17 1.22
CA SER A 233 -11.62 12.62 1.38
C SER A 233 -11.38 13.06 2.84
N PHE A 234 -11.47 12.14 3.80
CA PHE A 234 -11.02 12.41 5.17
C PHE A 234 -9.49 12.52 5.26
N LEU A 235 -8.74 11.95 4.33
CA LEU A 235 -7.28 12.10 4.30
C LEU A 235 -6.87 13.54 3.97
N PRO A 236 -5.75 14.04 4.51
CA PRO A 236 -5.10 15.23 3.99
C PRO A 236 -4.80 15.08 2.49
N LYS A 237 -5.03 16.14 1.70
CA LYS A 237 -4.84 16.12 0.23
C LYS A 237 -3.46 15.59 -0.16
N MET A 238 -2.41 16.03 0.53
CA MET A 238 -1.04 15.59 0.27
C MET A 238 -0.82 14.08 0.50
N VAL A 239 -1.54 13.47 1.45
CA VAL A 239 -1.44 12.04 1.74
C VAL A 239 -2.26 11.26 0.71
N PHE A 240 -3.45 11.75 0.39
CA PHE A 240 -4.29 11.19 -0.66
C PHE A 240 -3.55 11.11 -2.00
N GLU A 241 -2.87 12.18 -2.41
CA GLU A 241 -2.14 12.27 -3.69
C GLU A 241 -0.81 11.49 -3.73
N ARG A 242 -0.34 10.98 -2.59
CA ARG A 242 0.86 10.15 -2.45
C ARG A 242 0.61 8.65 -2.64
N HIS A 243 -0.63 8.23 -2.88
CA HIS A 243 -0.94 6.84 -3.17
C HIS A 243 -0.13 6.36 -4.39
N GLU A 244 0.66 5.30 -4.25
CA GLU A 244 1.65 4.90 -5.25
C GLU A 244 1.02 4.44 -6.57
N GLU A 245 -0.23 3.98 -6.57
CA GLU A 245 -0.98 3.66 -7.81
C GLU A 245 -1.09 4.89 -8.75
N TYR A 246 -1.05 6.11 -8.21
CA TYR A 246 -1.03 7.31 -9.05
C TYR A 246 0.22 7.41 -9.93
N LEU A 247 1.32 6.73 -9.61
CA LEU A 247 2.50 6.69 -10.49
C LEU A 247 2.16 5.98 -11.81
N TYR A 248 1.45 4.85 -11.74
CA TYR A 248 0.93 4.14 -12.91
C TYR A 248 -0.14 4.97 -13.63
N LEU A 249 -1.14 5.49 -12.90
CA LEU A 249 -2.26 6.22 -13.51
C LEU A 249 -1.80 7.51 -14.21
N ARG A 250 -0.86 8.26 -13.60
CA ARG A 250 -0.29 9.47 -14.21
C ARG A 250 0.50 9.13 -15.47
N LEU A 251 1.27 8.04 -15.47
CA LEU A 251 1.99 7.60 -16.67
C LEU A 251 1.03 7.18 -17.80
N VAL A 252 -0.06 6.48 -17.47
CA VAL A 252 -1.13 6.16 -18.44
C VAL A 252 -1.73 7.44 -19.03
N GLN A 253 -2.10 8.40 -18.17
CA GLN A 253 -2.65 9.68 -18.60
C GLN A 253 -1.67 10.44 -19.50
N ASP A 254 -0.40 10.48 -19.11
CA ASP A 254 0.68 11.15 -19.83
C ASP A 254 0.92 10.55 -21.23
N ILE A 255 0.85 9.22 -21.37
CA ILE A 255 0.92 8.53 -22.66
C ILE A 255 -0.32 8.80 -23.52
N ILE A 256 -1.52 8.83 -22.93
CA ILE A 256 -2.76 9.10 -23.66
C ILE A 256 -2.80 10.55 -24.16
N THR A 257 -2.30 11.50 -23.38
CA THR A 257 -2.34 12.93 -23.72
C THR A 257 -1.22 13.32 -24.69
N ASP A 258 0.02 12.92 -24.40
CA ASP A 258 1.23 13.42 -25.08
C ASP A 258 2.09 12.30 -25.69
N GLY A 259 1.54 11.09 -25.83
CA GLY A 259 2.25 9.96 -26.43
C GLY A 259 2.44 10.11 -27.94
N ASN A 260 3.58 9.62 -28.44
CA ASN A 260 3.84 9.58 -29.87
C ASN A 260 3.01 8.46 -30.52
N LEU A 261 2.29 8.80 -31.57
CA LEU A 261 1.59 7.84 -32.40
C LEU A 261 2.60 6.94 -33.12
N LYS A 262 2.44 5.62 -32.97
CA LYS A 262 3.23 4.62 -33.69
C LYS A 262 2.30 3.57 -34.29
N ASP A 263 2.56 3.23 -35.55
CA ASP A 263 1.92 2.08 -36.20
C ASP A 263 2.54 0.79 -35.64
N GLY A 264 1.70 -0.05 -35.02
CA GLY A 264 2.13 -1.28 -34.35
C GLY A 264 2.26 -2.47 -35.29
N ARG A 265 3.15 -3.43 -34.94
CA ARG A 265 3.32 -4.71 -35.65
C ARG A 265 2.02 -5.54 -35.72
N THR A 266 1.11 -5.35 -34.76
CA THR A 266 -0.18 -6.05 -34.62
C THR A 266 -1.33 -5.37 -35.40
N GLY A 267 -1.05 -4.31 -36.17
CA GLY A 267 -2.07 -3.54 -36.92
C GLY A 267 -2.95 -2.63 -36.05
N THR A 268 -2.91 -2.77 -34.72
CA THR A 268 -3.46 -1.81 -33.77
C THR A 268 -2.42 -0.74 -33.48
N GLY A 269 -2.67 0.51 -33.88
CA GLY A 269 -1.83 1.65 -33.52
C GLY A 269 -1.64 1.78 -32.01
N THR A 270 -0.56 2.46 -31.61
CA THR A 270 -0.22 2.71 -30.20
C THR A 270 0.13 4.19 -29.98
N LEU A 271 -0.13 4.67 -28.77
CA LEU A 271 0.49 5.88 -28.23
C LEU A 271 1.63 5.45 -27.31
N SER A 272 2.81 6.05 -27.45
CA SER A 272 4.01 5.59 -26.74
C SER A 272 4.93 6.71 -26.25
N LYS A 273 5.63 6.43 -25.15
CA LYS A 273 6.77 7.21 -24.64
C LYS A 273 7.96 6.27 -24.42
N PHE A 274 9.17 6.83 -24.47
CA PHE A 274 10.40 6.07 -24.35
C PHE A 274 11.19 6.49 -23.11
N GLY A 275 11.64 5.53 -22.30
CA GLY A 275 12.45 5.79 -21.12
C GLY A 275 11.62 6.31 -19.94
N CYS A 276 10.63 5.53 -19.52
CA CYS A 276 9.78 5.85 -18.37
C CYS A 276 10.25 5.08 -17.12
N GLN A 277 9.89 5.59 -15.94
CA GLN A 277 10.23 4.96 -14.66
C GLN A 277 9.04 5.04 -13.71
N VAL A 278 8.78 3.94 -13.00
CA VAL A 278 7.81 3.88 -11.89
C VAL A 278 8.53 3.26 -10.68
N THR A 279 8.40 3.87 -9.50
CA THR A 279 9.09 3.44 -8.27
C THR A 279 8.11 3.30 -7.13
N SER A 280 8.14 2.17 -6.42
CA SER A 280 7.18 1.86 -5.36
C SER A 280 7.84 1.12 -4.20
N THR A 281 7.36 1.36 -2.98
CA THR A 281 7.80 0.62 -1.79
C THR A 281 7.08 -0.73 -1.70
N LEU A 282 7.80 -1.84 -1.54
CA LEU A 282 7.20 -3.18 -1.56
C LEU A 282 6.29 -3.46 -0.36
N GLY A 283 6.45 -2.73 0.75
CA GLY A 283 5.51 -2.76 1.88
C GLY A 283 4.10 -2.28 1.52
N CYS A 284 3.98 -1.41 0.50
CA CYS A 284 2.70 -0.93 -0.03
C CYS A 284 2.32 -1.60 -1.35
N LEU A 285 3.26 -2.20 -2.08
CA LEU A 285 3.01 -2.65 -3.45
C LEU A 285 2.41 -4.06 -3.51
N HIS A 286 1.09 -4.15 -3.50
CA HIS A 286 0.38 -5.41 -3.73
C HIS A 286 -0.69 -5.23 -4.81
N PHE A 287 -0.26 -4.83 -6.00
CA PHE A 287 -1.16 -4.62 -7.13
C PHE A 287 -1.67 -5.94 -7.69
N ARG A 288 -2.95 -5.98 -8.07
CA ARG A 288 -3.66 -7.06 -8.79
C ARG A 288 -3.02 -8.45 -8.79
N LEU A 289 -2.92 -9.07 -7.62
CA LEU A 289 -2.60 -10.49 -7.54
C LEU A 289 -3.76 -11.42 -7.93
N CYS A 290 -4.92 -10.90 -8.35
CA CYS A 290 -6.02 -11.74 -8.83
C CYS A 290 -5.65 -12.62 -10.03
N PHE A 291 -4.60 -12.28 -10.79
CA PHE A 291 -4.07 -13.14 -11.85
C PHE A 291 -3.00 -14.12 -11.36
N LEU A 292 -2.50 -14.02 -10.13
CA LEU A 292 -1.35 -14.81 -9.65
C LEU A 292 -1.69 -16.23 -9.15
N LYS A 293 -2.94 -16.51 -8.76
CA LYS A 293 -3.37 -17.86 -8.36
C LYS A 293 -3.16 -18.93 -9.45
N LYS A 294 -3.15 -18.54 -10.73
CA LYS A 294 -3.02 -19.47 -11.87
C LYS A 294 -1.63 -19.50 -12.50
N TYR A 295 -0.76 -18.51 -12.26
CA TYR A 295 0.46 -18.33 -13.05
C TYR A 295 1.77 -18.53 -12.28
N PHE A 296 1.77 -18.40 -10.94
CA PHE A 296 3.02 -18.42 -10.19
C PHE A 296 3.63 -19.82 -10.02
N GLY A 297 2.78 -20.85 -9.92
CA GLY A 297 3.22 -22.23 -9.74
C GLY A 297 3.77 -22.93 -10.99
N GLU A 298 3.49 -22.40 -12.19
CA GLU A 298 3.86 -23.05 -13.46
C GLU A 298 4.77 -22.21 -14.37
N VAL A 299 4.84 -20.87 -14.25
CA VAL A 299 5.51 -20.04 -15.29
C VAL A 299 6.79 -19.33 -14.82
N LEU A 300 6.94 -19.05 -13.52
CA LEU A 300 8.08 -18.23 -13.01
C LEU A 300 9.15 -19.04 -12.27
N LEU A 301 8.76 -20.06 -11.51
CA LEU A 301 9.70 -20.86 -10.70
C LEU A 301 9.98 -22.25 -11.29
N LYS A 302 8.97 -22.86 -11.91
CA LYS A 302 9.13 -24.14 -12.61
C LYS A 302 9.51 -23.85 -14.06
N SER A 303 10.54 -24.55 -14.52
CA SER A 303 11.09 -24.57 -15.88
C SER A 303 10.11 -25.01 -16.97
N SER A 304 8.81 -25.06 -16.71
CA SER A 304 7.79 -25.44 -17.69
C SER A 304 7.71 -24.40 -18.80
N CYS A 305 8.30 -24.74 -19.94
CA CYS A 305 8.13 -24.03 -21.22
C CYS A 305 6.73 -24.20 -21.82
N GLY A 306 5.81 -24.90 -21.13
CA GLY A 306 4.42 -25.08 -21.51
C GLY A 306 3.51 -24.09 -20.81
N SER A 307 2.58 -23.48 -21.55
CA SER A 307 1.44 -22.76 -20.95
C SER A 307 0.15 -23.06 -21.70
N SER A 308 -0.96 -23.20 -20.97
CA SER A 308 -2.30 -23.34 -21.55
C SER A 308 -2.83 -22.03 -22.17
N VAL A 309 -2.04 -20.95 -22.16
CA VAL A 309 -2.47 -19.57 -22.47
C VAL A 309 -2.07 -19.17 -23.88
N VAL A 310 -1.15 -19.91 -24.51
CA VAL A 310 -0.72 -19.71 -25.89
C VAL A 310 -1.10 -20.93 -26.73
N GLN A 311 -2.38 -21.29 -26.71
CA GLN A 311 -2.95 -22.07 -27.80
C GLN A 311 -3.09 -21.11 -29.00
N GLN A 312 -2.53 -21.45 -30.16
CA GLN A 312 -2.67 -20.75 -31.46
C GLN A 312 -1.63 -19.70 -31.93
N MET A 313 -0.36 -19.71 -31.49
CA MET A 313 0.71 -18.89 -32.12
C MET A 313 1.86 -19.57 -32.91
N PRO A 314 2.12 -20.90 -32.87
CA PRO A 314 3.35 -21.45 -33.46
C PRO A 314 3.51 -21.20 -34.98
N SER A 315 2.41 -21.20 -35.72
CA SER A 315 2.42 -21.22 -37.18
C SER A 315 2.72 -19.86 -37.85
N SER A 316 2.53 -18.73 -37.15
CA SER A 316 2.78 -17.38 -37.69
C SER A 316 4.23 -16.89 -37.50
N VAL A 317 4.99 -17.50 -36.58
CA VAL A 317 6.36 -17.07 -36.20
C VAL A 317 7.46 -17.93 -36.86
N GLY A 318 7.10 -18.87 -37.73
CA GLY A 318 8.06 -19.72 -38.45
C GLY A 318 8.62 -20.88 -37.62
N LEU A 319 8.04 -21.17 -36.46
CA LEU A 319 8.39 -22.29 -35.57
C LEU A 319 7.46 -23.49 -35.84
N LYS A 320 7.44 -23.97 -37.08
CA LYS A 320 6.48 -24.99 -37.54
C LYS A 320 6.70 -26.39 -36.95
N ASP A 321 7.92 -26.67 -36.51
CA ASP A 321 8.31 -27.97 -35.96
C ASP A 321 8.09 -28.07 -34.44
N ARG A 322 7.58 -27.00 -33.79
CA ARG A 322 7.29 -26.99 -32.35
C ARG A 322 5.91 -27.56 -32.05
N GLU A 323 5.82 -28.31 -30.96
CA GLU A 323 4.55 -28.76 -30.40
C GLU A 323 3.71 -27.56 -29.93
N GLU A 324 2.37 -27.71 -29.99
CA GLU A 324 1.48 -26.67 -29.47
C GLU A 324 1.69 -26.45 -27.97
N GLY A 325 1.85 -25.19 -27.57
CA GLY A 325 2.12 -24.81 -26.19
C GLY A 325 3.60 -24.69 -25.84
N ASP A 326 4.52 -25.14 -26.71
CA ASP A 326 5.96 -24.96 -26.54
C ASP A 326 6.38 -23.52 -26.87
N LEU A 327 6.72 -22.76 -25.82
CA LEU A 327 7.15 -21.35 -25.92
C LEU A 327 8.63 -21.18 -26.32
N GLY A 328 9.40 -22.27 -26.39
CA GLY A 328 10.84 -22.28 -26.54
C GLY A 328 11.60 -21.92 -25.27
N PRO A 329 12.89 -21.57 -25.38
CA PRO A 329 13.75 -21.24 -24.24
C PRO A 329 13.40 -19.86 -23.66
N PHE A 330 12.19 -19.72 -23.13
CA PHE A 330 11.61 -18.47 -22.65
C PHE A 330 12.05 -18.17 -21.20
N TYR A 331 11.35 -17.26 -20.48
CA TYR A 331 11.81 -16.71 -19.20
C TYR A 331 12.38 -17.73 -18.21
N GLY A 332 11.58 -18.70 -17.75
CA GLY A 332 12.00 -19.69 -16.76
C GLY A 332 13.19 -20.54 -17.22
N PHE A 333 13.24 -20.91 -18.50
CA PHE A 333 14.38 -21.62 -19.08
C PHE A 333 15.65 -20.76 -19.00
N GLN A 334 15.60 -19.49 -19.40
CA GLN A 334 16.77 -18.61 -19.29
C GLN A 334 17.18 -18.40 -17.84
N TRP A 335 16.25 -18.37 -16.89
CA TRP A 335 16.58 -18.19 -15.47
C TRP A 335 17.31 -19.38 -14.85
N ARG A 336 16.92 -20.62 -15.21
CA ARG A 336 17.44 -21.84 -14.61
C ARG A 336 18.51 -22.55 -15.45
N HIS A 337 18.53 -22.29 -16.76
CA HIS A 337 19.32 -23.02 -17.75
C HIS A 337 19.96 -22.06 -18.78
N PHE A 338 20.41 -20.88 -18.36
CA PHE A 338 20.95 -19.88 -19.29
C PHE A 338 22.10 -20.46 -20.13
N GLY A 339 22.00 -20.36 -21.45
CA GLY A 339 23.01 -20.89 -22.39
C GLY A 339 22.95 -22.41 -22.62
N ALA A 340 22.02 -23.14 -22.00
CA ALA A 340 21.77 -24.54 -22.35
C ALA A 340 21.16 -24.64 -23.76
N ARG A 341 21.49 -25.72 -24.48
CA ARG A 341 20.90 -25.97 -25.80
C ARG A 341 19.46 -26.45 -25.64
N TYR A 342 18.52 -25.61 -26.01
CA TYR A 342 17.11 -25.98 -26.05
C TYR A 342 16.83 -27.06 -27.10
N THR A 343 15.99 -28.03 -26.75
CA THR A 343 15.50 -29.10 -27.63
C THR A 343 13.98 -29.01 -27.76
N ASP A 344 13.25 -29.45 -26.73
CA ASP A 344 11.79 -29.34 -26.60
C ASP A 344 11.38 -29.08 -25.14
N MET A 345 10.08 -28.95 -24.90
CA MET A 345 9.52 -28.63 -23.57
C MET A 345 9.45 -29.83 -22.60
N HIS A 346 9.74 -31.04 -23.06
CA HIS A 346 9.66 -32.28 -22.27
C HIS A 346 11.03 -32.79 -21.82
N ALA A 347 12.11 -32.28 -22.42
CA ALA A 347 13.47 -32.64 -22.06
C ALA A 347 13.83 -32.24 -20.62
N ASP A 348 14.66 -33.07 -19.97
CA ASP A 348 15.23 -32.76 -18.66
C ASP A 348 16.48 -31.88 -18.81
N TYR A 349 16.37 -30.62 -18.39
CA TYR A 349 17.46 -29.65 -18.40
C TYR A 349 18.21 -29.56 -17.06
N THR A 350 17.94 -30.45 -16.10
CA THR A 350 18.60 -30.44 -14.78
C THR A 350 20.11 -30.43 -14.92
N GLY A 351 20.77 -29.47 -14.27
CA GLY A 351 22.22 -29.30 -14.31
C GLY A 351 22.79 -28.77 -15.63
N GLN A 352 21.95 -28.43 -16.61
CA GLN A 352 22.38 -27.84 -17.88
C GLN A 352 22.31 -26.30 -17.83
N GLY A 353 23.28 -25.65 -18.47
CA GLY A 353 23.37 -24.19 -18.52
C GLY A 353 23.79 -23.58 -17.19
N PHE A 354 23.47 -22.30 -17.00
CA PHE A 354 23.74 -21.57 -15.78
C PHE A 354 22.44 -21.21 -15.06
N ASP A 355 22.28 -21.69 -13.82
CA ASP A 355 21.15 -21.34 -12.96
C ASP A 355 21.38 -19.97 -12.31
N GLN A 356 20.88 -18.94 -12.98
CA GLN A 356 21.00 -17.56 -12.54
C GLN A 356 20.20 -17.31 -11.26
N LEU A 357 19.05 -17.97 -11.07
CA LEU A 357 18.20 -17.73 -9.91
C LEU A 357 18.89 -18.22 -8.62
N LEU A 358 19.43 -19.45 -8.64
CA LEU A 358 20.18 -19.96 -7.50
C LEU A 358 21.47 -19.16 -7.27
N TYR A 359 22.16 -18.73 -8.34
CA TYR A 359 23.31 -17.87 -8.23
C TYR A 359 22.99 -16.50 -7.59
N VAL A 360 21.86 -15.89 -7.95
CA VAL A 360 21.38 -14.65 -7.33
C VAL A 360 21.09 -14.85 -5.85
N ILE A 361 20.40 -15.92 -5.48
CA ILE A 361 20.08 -16.24 -4.07
C ILE A 361 21.37 -16.47 -3.27
N ASP A 362 22.32 -17.22 -3.82
CA ASP A 362 23.64 -17.44 -3.22
C ASP A 362 24.38 -16.11 -3.00
N LYS A 363 24.40 -15.23 -4.01
CA LYS A 363 25.01 -13.90 -3.89
C LYS A 363 24.34 -13.04 -2.85
N ILE A 364 23.01 -13.02 -2.78
CA ILE A 364 22.28 -12.26 -1.76
C ILE A 364 22.64 -12.75 -0.35
N ARG A 365 22.73 -14.06 -0.13
CA ARG A 365 23.07 -14.64 1.18
C ARG A 365 24.54 -14.45 1.55
N ASN A 366 25.45 -14.67 0.61
CA ASN A 366 26.87 -14.84 0.89
C ASN A 366 27.75 -13.65 0.47
N ASN A 367 27.27 -12.80 -0.44
CA ASN A 367 27.97 -11.58 -0.88
C ASN A 367 26.98 -10.44 -1.19
N PRO A 368 26.17 -9.99 -0.21
CA PRO A 368 25.08 -9.03 -0.46
C PRO A 368 25.53 -7.67 -1.02
N ASN A 369 26.80 -7.30 -0.82
CA ASN A 369 27.39 -6.06 -1.34
C ASN A 369 27.83 -6.16 -2.82
N ASP A 370 27.66 -7.33 -3.45
CA ASP A 370 27.95 -7.53 -4.85
C ASP A 370 27.06 -6.61 -5.71
N ARG A 371 27.65 -5.90 -6.66
CA ARG A 371 26.93 -5.00 -7.56
C ARG A 371 26.41 -5.71 -8.81
N GLY A 372 26.80 -6.97 -9.01
CA GLY A 372 26.47 -7.82 -10.14
C GLY A 372 25.37 -8.85 -9.87
N ILE A 373 24.50 -8.63 -8.87
CA ILE A 373 23.37 -9.51 -8.58
C ILE A 373 22.27 -9.28 -9.64
N VAL A 374 22.42 -9.94 -10.78
CA VAL A 374 21.58 -9.75 -11.98
C VAL A 374 21.00 -11.08 -12.44
N LEU A 375 19.74 -11.05 -12.86
CA LEU A 375 19.02 -12.16 -13.49
C LEU A 375 18.51 -11.68 -14.86
N SER A 376 18.93 -12.34 -15.94
CA SER A 376 18.59 -11.95 -17.31
C SER A 376 17.80 -13.03 -18.04
N ALA A 377 16.71 -12.63 -18.69
CA ALA A 377 16.02 -13.44 -19.69
C ALA A 377 16.50 -13.15 -21.12
N TRP A 378 17.29 -12.09 -21.34
CA TRP A 378 17.69 -11.68 -22.67
C TRP A 378 18.93 -12.42 -23.17
N ASN A 379 18.71 -13.46 -23.98
CA ASN A 379 19.76 -14.24 -24.63
C ASN A 379 19.69 -14.07 -26.16
N PRO A 380 20.57 -13.23 -26.77
CA PRO A 380 20.58 -12.99 -28.22
C PRO A 380 20.69 -14.25 -29.08
N SER A 381 21.38 -15.29 -28.60
CA SER A 381 21.57 -16.56 -29.32
C SER A 381 20.26 -17.33 -29.47
N ASP A 382 19.36 -17.19 -28.50
CA ASP A 382 18.11 -17.96 -28.41
C ASP A 382 16.88 -17.19 -28.88
N LEU A 383 16.98 -15.89 -29.19
CA LEU A 383 15.83 -15.05 -29.56
C LEU A 383 15.01 -15.61 -30.73
N LYS A 384 15.66 -16.25 -31.69
CA LYS A 384 15.00 -16.86 -32.87
C LYS A 384 14.28 -18.18 -32.52
N LEU A 385 14.59 -18.76 -31.36
CA LEU A 385 13.98 -19.99 -30.88
C LEU A 385 12.72 -19.71 -30.06
N MET A 386 12.55 -18.50 -29.54
CA MET A 386 11.44 -18.13 -28.67
C MET A 386 10.20 -17.73 -29.50
N VAL A 387 9.00 -18.06 -29.01
CA VAL A 387 7.74 -17.61 -29.62
C VAL A 387 7.62 -16.08 -29.62
N LEU A 388 8.14 -15.44 -28.57
CA LEU A 388 8.26 -13.99 -28.48
C LEU A 388 9.56 -13.62 -27.75
N PRO A 389 10.27 -12.54 -28.12
CA PRO A 389 11.37 -12.04 -27.32
C PRO A 389 10.90 -11.58 -25.92
N PRO A 390 11.65 -11.86 -24.84
CA PRO A 390 11.36 -11.42 -23.47
C PRO A 390 11.06 -9.92 -23.37
N CYS A 391 9.94 -9.54 -22.77
CA CYS A 391 9.56 -8.13 -22.53
C CYS A 391 10.30 -7.56 -21.32
N HIS A 392 10.26 -8.25 -20.18
CA HIS A 392 11.07 -7.95 -19.00
C HIS A 392 12.42 -8.64 -19.15
N MET A 393 13.43 -7.87 -19.55
CA MET A 393 14.70 -8.39 -20.05
C MET A 393 15.62 -8.85 -18.93
N PHE A 394 15.79 -8.03 -17.91
CA PHE A 394 16.66 -8.34 -16.78
C PHE A 394 16.18 -7.64 -15.52
N VAL A 395 16.59 -8.18 -14.38
CA VAL A 395 16.44 -7.57 -13.07
C VAL A 395 17.79 -7.49 -12.36
N GLN A 396 17.97 -6.44 -11.58
CA GLN A 396 19.10 -6.28 -10.67
C GLN A 396 18.56 -6.18 -9.25
N PHE A 397 19.18 -6.93 -8.34
CA PHE A 397 18.87 -6.88 -6.92
C PHE A 397 19.90 -6.03 -6.16
N TYR A 398 19.46 -5.42 -5.07
CA TYR A 398 20.28 -4.61 -4.19
C TYR A 398 19.94 -4.92 -2.73
N VAL A 399 20.96 -5.20 -1.92
CA VAL A 399 20.80 -5.47 -0.50
C VAL A 399 21.38 -4.31 0.31
N ALA A 400 20.59 -3.75 1.20
CA ALA A 400 21.04 -2.75 2.16
C ALA A 400 20.17 -2.77 3.41
N ASN A 401 20.76 -2.57 4.59
CA ASN A 401 20.03 -2.43 5.86
C ASN A 401 19.07 -3.60 6.18
N GLY A 402 19.40 -4.83 5.75
CA GLY A 402 18.52 -5.99 5.93
C GLY A 402 17.34 -6.04 4.96
N GLU A 403 17.32 -5.17 3.94
CA GLU A 403 16.30 -5.13 2.90
C GLU A 403 16.82 -5.56 1.53
N LEU A 404 15.92 -6.15 0.74
CA LEU A 404 16.14 -6.52 -0.65
C LEU A 404 15.27 -5.66 -1.59
N SER A 405 15.92 -4.82 -2.39
CA SER A 405 15.27 -4.07 -3.46
C SER A 405 15.49 -4.73 -4.83
N CYS A 406 14.57 -4.52 -5.76
CA CYS A 406 14.60 -5.05 -7.12
C CYS A 406 14.36 -3.94 -8.14
N GLN A 407 15.28 -3.79 -9.10
CA GLN A 407 15.09 -2.99 -10.30
C GLN A 407 14.87 -3.90 -11.49
N MET A 408 13.76 -3.71 -12.21
CA MET A 408 13.43 -4.45 -13.43
C MET A 408 13.44 -3.55 -14.65
N TYR A 409 14.10 -4.00 -15.73
CA TYR A 409 14.06 -3.34 -17.03
C TYR A 409 13.13 -4.08 -18.00
N GLN A 410 12.07 -3.40 -18.44
CA GLN A 410 11.10 -3.88 -19.41
C GLN A 410 11.24 -3.11 -20.73
N ARG A 411 11.71 -3.76 -21.80
CA ARG A 411 11.91 -3.09 -23.11
C ARG A 411 10.63 -2.62 -23.76
N SER A 412 9.50 -3.28 -23.47
CA SER A 412 8.22 -3.05 -24.11
C SER A 412 7.10 -3.37 -23.12
N ALA A 413 6.28 -2.36 -22.84
CA ALA A 413 5.33 -2.37 -21.74
C ALA A 413 3.95 -1.91 -22.21
N ASP A 414 3.05 -2.87 -22.38
CA ASP A 414 1.63 -2.60 -22.53
C ASP A 414 1.09 -2.09 -21.19
N MET A 415 0.81 -0.79 -21.14
CA MET A 415 0.34 -0.14 -19.92
C MET A 415 -1.06 -0.63 -19.51
N GLY A 416 -1.90 -1.10 -20.43
CA GLY A 416 -3.26 -1.52 -20.10
C GLY A 416 -3.33 -2.90 -19.46
N LEU A 417 -2.65 -3.88 -20.06
CA LEU A 417 -2.70 -5.28 -19.62
C LEU A 417 -1.42 -5.74 -18.92
N GLY A 418 -0.27 -5.49 -19.54
CA GLY A 418 1.02 -6.06 -19.11
C GLY A 418 1.54 -5.46 -17.81
N VAL A 419 1.68 -4.14 -17.75
CA VAL A 419 2.35 -3.45 -16.64
C VAL A 419 1.74 -3.75 -15.26
N PRO A 420 0.41 -3.72 -15.06
CA PRO A 420 -0.19 -4.11 -13.78
C PRO A 420 0.22 -5.52 -13.32
N PHE A 421 0.31 -6.47 -14.27
CA PHE A 421 0.75 -7.84 -13.99
C PHE A 421 2.26 -7.93 -13.74
N ASN A 422 3.07 -7.19 -14.50
CA ASN A 422 4.53 -7.20 -14.33
C ASN A 422 4.95 -6.61 -12.98
N ILE A 423 4.31 -5.52 -12.54
CA ILE A 423 4.51 -4.95 -11.21
C ILE A 423 4.22 -6.00 -10.12
N ALA A 424 3.06 -6.64 -10.18
CA ALA A 424 2.67 -7.66 -9.20
C ALA A 424 3.62 -8.86 -9.18
N SER A 425 4.04 -9.33 -10.36
CA SER A 425 4.88 -10.52 -10.49
C SER A 425 6.28 -10.31 -9.92
N TYR A 426 6.90 -9.17 -10.21
CA TYR A 426 8.25 -8.87 -9.72
C TYR A 426 8.25 -8.38 -8.28
N ALA A 427 7.17 -7.74 -7.81
CA ALA A 427 6.97 -7.51 -6.38
C ALA A 427 6.96 -8.84 -5.63
N LEU A 428 6.13 -9.80 -6.07
CA LEU A 428 6.05 -11.11 -5.45
C LEU A 428 7.37 -11.88 -5.51
N LEU A 429 8.09 -11.87 -6.65
CA LEU A 429 9.41 -12.48 -6.75
C LEU A 429 10.39 -11.89 -5.74
N THR A 430 10.40 -10.56 -5.58
CA THR A 430 11.28 -9.88 -4.62
C THR A 430 10.93 -10.26 -3.18
N HIS A 431 9.64 -10.29 -2.85
CA HIS A 431 9.15 -10.75 -1.56
C HIS A 431 9.59 -12.19 -1.24
N ILE A 432 9.54 -13.09 -2.22
CA ILE A 432 9.95 -14.49 -2.03
C ILE A 432 11.47 -14.61 -1.86
N ILE A 433 12.25 -13.92 -2.70
CA ILE A 433 13.73 -13.94 -2.59
C ILE A 433 14.15 -13.32 -1.25
N ALA A 434 13.52 -12.22 -0.84
CA ALA A 434 13.77 -11.62 0.47
C ALA A 434 13.47 -12.63 1.59
N HIS A 435 12.31 -13.30 1.53
CA HIS A 435 11.91 -14.29 2.52
C HIS A 435 12.91 -15.46 2.66
N VAL A 436 13.32 -16.07 1.54
CA VAL A 436 14.28 -17.20 1.61
C VAL A 436 15.69 -16.75 1.99
N CYS A 437 16.01 -15.47 1.88
CA CYS A 437 17.29 -14.89 2.28
C CYS A 437 17.24 -14.24 3.67
N ASP A 438 16.14 -14.40 4.42
CA ASP A 438 15.91 -13.78 5.73
C ASP A 438 16.09 -12.23 5.71
N LEU A 439 15.66 -11.61 4.62
CA LEU A 439 15.62 -10.16 4.40
C LEU A 439 14.17 -9.64 4.38
N VAL A 440 14.02 -8.34 4.57
CA VAL A 440 12.76 -7.61 4.39
C VAL A 440 12.65 -7.13 2.92
N PRO A 441 11.49 -7.20 2.26
CA PRO A 441 11.32 -6.60 0.95
C PRO A 441 11.43 -5.07 1.02
N GLY A 442 12.34 -4.49 0.23
CA GLY A 442 12.58 -3.04 0.15
C GLY A 442 11.77 -2.39 -0.98
N ASP A 443 12.45 -1.98 -2.04
CA ASP A 443 11.85 -1.20 -3.13
C ASP A 443 11.71 -1.99 -4.43
N PHE A 444 10.68 -1.66 -5.20
CA PHE A 444 10.55 -2.09 -6.58
C PHE A 444 10.64 -0.91 -7.54
N ILE A 445 11.61 -0.98 -8.45
CA ILE A 445 11.87 0.03 -9.46
C ILE A 445 11.60 -0.59 -10.83
N HIS A 446 10.62 -0.04 -11.55
CA HIS A 446 10.26 -0.48 -12.89
C HIS A 446 10.77 0.52 -13.93
N MET A 447 11.85 0.15 -14.61
CA MET A 447 12.42 0.88 -15.74
C MET A 447 11.76 0.39 -17.02
N ILE A 448 11.14 1.29 -17.77
CA ILE A 448 10.38 0.97 -18.98
C ILE A 448 11.05 1.61 -20.20
N GLY A 449 11.39 0.78 -21.18
CA GLY A 449 11.82 1.20 -22.52
C GLY A 449 10.66 1.85 -23.28
N ASP A 450 9.98 1.08 -24.13
CA ASP A 450 8.79 1.55 -24.85
C ASP A 450 7.51 1.32 -24.01
N ALA A 451 7.06 2.39 -23.32
CA ALA A 451 5.80 2.42 -22.58
C ALA A 451 4.68 2.82 -23.54
N HIS A 452 3.69 1.95 -23.74
CA HIS A 452 2.65 2.19 -24.73
C HIS A 452 1.25 1.81 -24.29
N VAL A 453 0.28 2.51 -24.89
CA VAL A 453 -1.15 2.24 -24.80
C VAL A 453 -1.66 1.90 -26.19
N TYR A 454 -2.25 0.72 -26.36
CA TYR A 454 -2.95 0.38 -27.59
C TYR A 454 -4.17 1.27 -27.79
N HIS A 455 -4.47 1.63 -29.04
CA HIS A 455 -5.66 2.44 -29.35
C HIS A 455 -6.96 1.81 -28.82
N THR A 456 -7.04 0.48 -28.88
CA THR A 456 -8.16 -0.30 -28.35
C THR A 456 -8.32 -0.22 -26.83
N HIS A 457 -7.29 0.23 -26.11
CA HIS A 457 -7.30 0.35 -24.64
C HIS A 457 -7.50 1.78 -24.15
N ILE A 458 -7.45 2.80 -25.02
CA ILE A 458 -7.58 4.21 -24.62
C ILE A 458 -8.88 4.44 -23.84
N ARG A 459 -10.03 4.05 -24.40
CA ARG A 459 -11.33 4.24 -23.72
C ARG A 459 -11.43 3.45 -22.40
N PRO A 460 -11.12 2.13 -22.34
CA PRO A 460 -11.03 1.39 -21.08
C PRO A 460 -10.12 2.04 -20.03
N LEU A 461 -8.98 2.61 -20.44
CA LEU A 461 -8.04 3.27 -19.54
C LEU A 461 -8.55 4.64 -19.09
N GLN A 462 -9.22 5.40 -19.96
CA GLN A 462 -9.93 6.62 -19.55
C GLN A 462 -10.99 6.29 -18.48
N GLU A 463 -11.74 5.20 -18.63
CA GLU A 463 -12.67 4.74 -17.59
C GLU A 463 -11.94 4.37 -16.28
N GLN A 464 -10.75 3.76 -16.36
CA GLN A 464 -9.92 3.49 -15.19
C GLN A 464 -9.45 4.77 -14.49
N LEU A 465 -9.05 5.80 -15.23
CA LEU A 465 -8.53 7.06 -14.70
C LEU A 465 -9.54 7.84 -13.86
N HIS A 466 -10.84 7.59 -14.03
CA HIS A 466 -11.90 8.19 -13.21
C HIS A 466 -12.14 7.43 -11.89
N LYS A 467 -11.53 6.26 -11.70
CA LYS A 467 -11.66 5.46 -10.47
C LYS A 467 -10.57 5.88 -9.49
N LEU A 468 -10.97 6.31 -8.29
CA LEU A 468 -10.02 6.65 -7.24
C LEU A 468 -9.32 5.36 -6.74
N PRO A 469 -8.01 5.40 -6.46
CA PRO A 469 -7.31 4.29 -5.82
C PRO A 469 -7.99 3.87 -4.51
N LYS A 470 -7.84 2.58 -4.20
CA LYS A 470 -8.22 1.98 -2.93
C LYS A 470 -6.96 1.53 -2.21
N PRO A 471 -6.99 1.35 -0.89
CA PRO A 471 -5.81 0.95 -0.11
C PRO A 471 -5.25 -0.37 -0.65
N PHE A 472 -3.95 -0.54 -0.53
CA PHE A 472 -3.30 -1.75 -1.02
C PHE A 472 -3.60 -2.93 -0.07
N PRO A 473 -3.73 -4.16 -0.59
CA PRO A 473 -3.84 -5.33 0.26
C PRO A 473 -2.51 -5.60 0.96
N ILE A 474 -2.51 -6.58 1.86
CA ILE A 474 -1.32 -7.07 2.55
C ILE A 474 -1.03 -8.49 2.04
N LEU A 475 0.18 -8.74 1.55
CA LEU A 475 0.65 -10.08 1.22
C LEU A 475 1.17 -10.79 2.47
N LYS A 476 0.64 -11.98 2.75
CA LYS A 476 1.21 -12.92 3.70
C LYS A 476 1.81 -14.10 2.95
N ILE A 477 3.00 -14.50 3.40
CA ILE A 477 3.76 -15.64 2.88
C ILE A 477 3.87 -16.67 3.99
N ASN A 478 3.72 -17.95 3.65
CA ASN A 478 3.96 -19.05 4.57
C ASN A 478 5.39 -19.00 5.13
N SER A 479 5.52 -18.75 6.44
CA SER A 479 6.81 -18.54 7.09
C SER A 479 7.68 -19.80 7.21
N GLU A 480 7.11 -20.98 6.99
CA GLU A 480 7.84 -22.26 7.05
C GLU A 480 8.65 -22.55 5.77
N LYS A 481 8.37 -21.84 4.67
CA LYS A 481 8.96 -22.11 3.36
C LYS A 481 10.31 -21.42 3.18
N LYS A 482 11.40 -22.18 3.28
CA LYS A 482 12.78 -21.65 3.19
C LYS A 482 13.48 -21.87 1.85
N ASP A 483 12.87 -22.65 0.97
CA ASP A 483 13.42 -22.99 -0.33
C ASP A 483 12.58 -22.38 -1.47
N ILE A 484 13.26 -21.77 -2.44
CA ILE A 484 12.65 -21.04 -3.56
C ILE A 484 11.79 -21.96 -4.43
N ASP A 485 12.19 -23.23 -4.57
CA ASP A 485 11.51 -24.22 -5.39
C ASP A 485 10.32 -24.90 -4.67
N SER A 486 10.16 -24.64 -3.36
CA SER A 486 9.14 -25.29 -2.52
C SER A 486 7.79 -24.56 -2.46
N PHE A 487 7.72 -23.33 -2.99
CA PHE A 487 6.53 -22.50 -2.93
C PHE A 487 5.41 -22.99 -3.85
N VAL A 488 4.18 -22.99 -3.34
CA VAL A 488 2.96 -23.23 -4.10
C VAL A 488 1.96 -22.09 -3.93
N ALA A 489 0.92 -22.03 -4.78
CA ALA A 489 -0.07 -20.95 -4.73
C ALA A 489 -0.79 -20.82 -3.37
N ALA A 490 -0.88 -21.90 -2.60
CA ALA A 490 -1.49 -21.89 -1.25
C ALA A 490 -0.62 -21.24 -0.18
N ASP A 491 0.68 -21.01 -0.45
CA ASP A 491 1.61 -20.35 0.48
C ASP A 491 1.47 -18.82 0.49
N PHE A 492 0.59 -18.28 -0.35
CA PHE A 492 0.37 -16.84 -0.50
C PHE A 492 -1.07 -16.47 -0.20
N GLU A 493 -1.26 -15.53 0.73
CA GLU A 493 -2.55 -14.97 1.10
C GLU A 493 -2.56 -13.46 0.88
N LEU A 494 -3.68 -12.93 0.39
CA LEU A 494 -3.89 -11.50 0.27
C LEU A 494 -5.02 -11.06 1.15
N ILE A 495 -4.67 -10.25 2.13
CA ILE A 495 -5.63 -9.71 3.08
C ILE A 495 -6.06 -8.34 2.58
N GLY A 496 -7.37 -8.13 2.52
CA GLY A 496 -7.91 -6.80 2.23
C GLY A 496 -7.97 -6.40 0.76
N TYR A 497 -7.80 -7.36 -0.17
CA TYR A 497 -7.83 -7.06 -1.59
C TYR A 497 -9.26 -6.78 -2.10
N ASP A 498 -9.60 -5.49 -2.25
CA ASP A 498 -10.90 -5.02 -2.73
C ASP A 498 -10.75 -4.13 -3.98
N PRO A 499 -10.37 -4.66 -5.16
CA PRO A 499 -10.21 -3.85 -6.36
C PRO A 499 -11.55 -3.32 -6.88
N HIS A 500 -11.50 -2.30 -7.74
CA HIS A 500 -12.67 -1.95 -8.56
C HIS A 500 -13.05 -3.08 -9.52
N GLN A 501 -14.29 -3.04 -10.01
CA GLN A 501 -14.77 -3.99 -11.02
C GLN A 501 -13.81 -4.07 -12.22
N LYS A 502 -13.57 -5.31 -12.67
CA LYS A 502 -12.75 -5.63 -13.84
C LYS A 502 -13.15 -4.77 -15.04
N ILE A 503 -12.14 -4.21 -15.71
CA ILE A 503 -12.27 -3.53 -16.99
C ILE A 503 -11.74 -4.48 -18.05
N GLU A 504 -12.52 -4.75 -19.09
CA GLU A 504 -12.10 -5.65 -20.16
C GLU A 504 -11.24 -4.92 -21.19
N MET A 505 -10.08 -5.49 -21.48
CA MET A 505 -9.17 -5.06 -22.53
C MET A 505 -8.73 -6.30 -23.30
N LYS A 506 -8.86 -6.26 -24.64
CA LYS A 506 -8.44 -7.37 -25.50
C LYS A 506 -6.94 -7.30 -25.72
N MET A 507 -6.25 -8.43 -25.58
CA MET A 507 -4.84 -8.53 -25.94
C MET A 507 -4.67 -8.27 -27.44
N ALA A 508 -3.68 -7.46 -27.82
CA ALA A 508 -3.27 -7.32 -29.21
C ALA A 508 -2.46 -8.57 -29.60
N VAL A 509 -2.87 -9.22 -30.71
CA VAL A 509 -2.27 -10.47 -31.22
C VAL A 509 -1.40 -10.15 -32.42
#